data_AF-A0A428RA17-F1
#
_entry.id   AF-A0A428RA17-F1
#
_cell.length_a   1.000
_cell.length_b   1.000
_cell.length_c   1.000
_cell.angle_alpha   90.00
_cell.angle_beta   90.00
_cell.angle_gamma   90.00
#
_symmetry.space_group_name_H-M   'P 1'
#
loop_
_entity.id
_entity.type
_entity.pdbx_description
1 polymer ?
#
loop_
_entity_poly.entity_id
_entity_poly.type
_entity_poly.pdbx_seq_one_letter_code
_entity_poly.pdbx_strand_id
1 'polypeptide(L)'
;MASQDLPISLKNSLDTTKVDYAQLGASGLRVSVPILGCMSFGSRKWHPWIIEEDEALEILKAAYDRGINTWDTANMYSNGISEEILGKAIKKFNIPRHKLVLMTKCSVFVGEDLEVVGPAHGQYMAQSKDYVNQGGLSRAAIFNAVEASLNRLGTTYIDVLQIHRYDEYTPPEETMKALHDLVQSGKVRYLGASSMWATQFANLQHVAERNGWTKFVAMQNYYNLCYREEEREMNRFCKETGVGIIPWSPLFGGLLARPFGVQESERSKIPSPFGSAVTPADEQIVKRVEEVAGKKGWKMAQVALLWLRSKGAIPVVGLNSVSKVEEAVELRGKELSAEEVEYLEGPYIPKPVAGHF
;
A
#
# COMPACT_ATOMS: atom_id res chain seq x y z
N MET A 1 -27.70 27.65 19.30
CA MET A 1 -26.27 27.78 19.63
C MET A 1 -25.64 28.61 18.54
N ALA A 2 -25.04 29.75 18.86
CA ALA A 2 -24.39 30.59 17.85
C ALA A 2 -23.32 29.76 17.13
N SER A 3 -23.33 29.77 15.80
CA SER A 3 -22.22 29.22 15.01
C SER A 3 -20.97 29.99 15.40
N GLN A 4 -20.12 29.42 16.24
CA GLN A 4 -18.82 30.02 16.51
C GLN A 4 -18.05 29.98 15.20
N ASP A 5 -17.68 31.14 14.68
CA ASP A 5 -16.83 31.25 13.50
C ASP A 5 -15.50 30.55 13.80
N LEU A 6 -15.22 29.48 13.06
CA LEU A 6 -13.97 28.73 13.19
C LEU A 6 -12.78 29.65 12.86
N PRO A 7 -11.62 29.48 13.53
CA PRO A 7 -10.40 30.17 13.12
C PRO A 7 -10.11 29.96 11.63
N ILE A 8 -9.69 31.01 10.92
CA ILE A 8 -9.48 31.00 9.46
C ILE A 8 -8.55 29.85 9.04
N SER A 9 -7.49 29.58 9.80
CA SER A 9 -6.55 28.48 9.52
C SER A 9 -7.21 27.11 9.57
N LEU A 10 -8.12 26.88 10.53
CA LEU A 10 -8.86 25.63 10.64
C LEU A 10 -9.91 25.52 9.54
N LYS A 11 -10.62 26.61 9.22
CA LYS A 11 -11.55 26.65 8.09
C LYS A 11 -10.86 26.29 6.77
N ASN A 12 -9.72 26.93 6.49
CA ASN A 12 -8.92 26.61 5.31
C ASN A 12 -8.49 25.14 5.29
N SER A 13 -8.03 24.59 6.42
CA SER A 13 -7.65 23.18 6.52
C SER A 13 -8.83 22.23 6.25
N LEU A 14 -10.03 22.57 6.71
CA LEU A 14 -11.24 21.78 6.46
C LEU A 14 -11.65 21.85 4.99
N ASP A 15 -11.62 23.06 4.41
CA ASP A 15 -11.99 23.30 3.01
C ASP A 15 -11.04 22.56 2.04
N THR A 16 -9.75 22.47 2.37
CA THR A 16 -8.77 21.73 1.55
C THR A 16 -8.74 20.22 1.83
N THR A 17 -9.32 19.76 2.93
CA THR A 17 -9.43 18.31 3.21
C THR A 17 -10.52 17.70 2.33
N LYS A 18 -10.13 16.98 1.28
CA LYS A 18 -11.04 16.37 0.30
C LYS A 18 -11.23 14.87 0.49
N VAL A 19 -10.57 14.25 1.46
CA VAL A 19 -10.67 12.82 1.77
C VAL A 19 -11.28 12.56 3.14
N ASP A 20 -11.67 11.31 3.37
CA ASP A 20 -12.02 10.82 4.70
C ASP A 20 -10.78 10.21 5.38
N TYR A 21 -10.83 10.11 6.71
CA TYR A 21 -9.80 9.46 7.52
C TYR A 21 -10.40 8.28 8.29
N ALA A 22 -9.86 7.09 8.11
CA ALA A 22 -10.32 5.86 8.76
C ALA A 22 -9.30 5.35 9.77
N GLN A 23 -9.76 4.65 10.81
CA GLN A 23 -8.88 3.95 11.75
C GLN A 23 -8.17 2.79 11.04
N LEU A 24 -6.87 2.61 11.32
CA LEU A 24 -6.12 1.48 10.82
C LEU A 24 -6.29 0.28 11.77
N GLY A 25 -7.25 -0.58 11.45
CA GLY A 25 -7.65 -1.67 12.32
C GLY A 25 -8.22 -1.16 13.65
N ALA A 26 -7.94 -1.88 14.73
CA ALA A 26 -8.30 -1.51 16.10
C ALA A 26 -7.27 -0.56 16.76
N SER A 27 -6.32 -0.02 16.00
CA SER A 27 -5.32 0.92 16.53
C SER A 27 -5.88 2.34 16.65
N GLY A 28 -5.18 3.19 17.41
CA GLY A 28 -5.47 4.63 17.48
C GLY A 28 -5.02 5.42 16.24
N LEU A 29 -4.27 4.80 15.31
CA LEU A 29 -3.79 5.46 14.10
C LEU A 29 -4.94 5.66 13.11
N ARG A 30 -5.03 6.86 12.53
CA ARG A 30 -5.94 7.15 11.42
C ARG A 30 -5.14 7.42 10.15
N VAL A 31 -5.63 6.92 9.03
CA VAL A 31 -5.01 7.06 7.70
C VAL A 31 -5.99 7.67 6.72
N SER A 32 -5.47 8.35 5.69
CA SER A 32 -6.28 8.89 4.59
C SER A 32 -6.91 7.78 3.76
N VAL A 33 -8.10 8.02 3.24
CA VAL A 33 -8.79 7.11 2.30
C VAL A 33 -8.90 7.81 0.94
N PRO A 34 -8.15 7.38 -0.09
CA PRO A 34 -7.24 6.24 -0.12
C PRO A 34 -5.85 6.53 0.49
N ILE A 35 -5.03 5.48 0.61
CA ILE A 35 -3.58 5.59 0.86
C ILE A 35 -2.88 5.78 -0.48
N LEU A 36 -1.90 6.68 -0.56
CA LEU A 36 -1.10 6.88 -1.77
C LEU A 36 0.04 5.85 -1.85
N GLY A 37 -0.04 4.95 -2.83
CA GLY A 37 1.05 4.02 -3.15
C GLY A 37 2.12 4.67 -4.04
N CYS A 38 3.39 4.54 -3.64
CA CYS A 38 4.53 5.24 -4.23
C CYS A 38 5.46 4.32 -5.04
N MET A 39 5.04 3.08 -5.36
CA MET A 39 5.81 2.14 -6.19
C MET A 39 6.13 2.70 -7.58
N SER A 40 5.31 3.62 -8.09
CA SER A 40 5.52 4.27 -9.38
C SER A 40 6.51 5.43 -9.34
N PHE A 41 7.07 5.80 -8.18
CA PHE A 41 8.02 6.91 -8.07
C PHE A 41 9.45 6.37 -8.00
N GLY A 42 10.35 6.90 -8.83
CA GLY A 42 11.73 6.46 -8.84
C GLY A 42 12.46 6.81 -10.13
N SER A 43 13.18 5.84 -10.70
CA SER A 43 13.89 5.99 -11.97
C SER A 43 13.30 5.12 -13.07
N ARG A 44 13.17 5.68 -14.29
CA ARG A 44 12.76 4.93 -15.48
C ARG A 44 13.75 3.82 -15.89
N LYS A 45 14.99 3.88 -15.39
CA LYS A 45 15.97 2.80 -15.54
C LYS A 45 15.55 1.52 -14.82
N TRP A 46 14.76 1.64 -13.75
CA TRP A 46 14.25 0.50 -13.00
C TRP A 46 13.09 -0.18 -13.74
N HIS A 47 12.10 0.61 -14.19
CA HIS A 47 11.06 0.18 -15.11
C HIS A 47 10.56 1.36 -15.97
N PRO A 48 10.18 1.15 -17.25
CA PRO A 48 9.82 2.25 -18.15
C PRO A 48 8.60 3.08 -17.72
N TRP A 49 7.67 2.48 -16.97
CA TRP A 49 6.44 3.14 -16.51
C TRP A 49 6.60 3.96 -15.22
N ILE A 50 7.83 4.03 -14.67
CA ILE A 50 8.14 4.81 -13.49
C ILE A 50 8.05 6.32 -13.78
N ILE A 51 7.60 7.06 -12.78
CA ILE A 51 7.46 8.51 -12.73
C ILE A 51 8.69 9.04 -12.02
N GLU A 52 9.38 9.97 -12.66
CA GLU A 52 10.61 10.53 -12.13
C GLU A 52 10.34 11.68 -11.17
N GLU A 53 11.41 12.13 -10.51
CA GLU A 53 11.33 13.01 -9.34
C GLU A 53 10.46 14.25 -9.53
N ASP A 54 10.64 15.02 -10.60
CA ASP A 54 9.91 16.27 -10.79
C ASP A 54 8.39 16.06 -10.86
N GLU A 55 7.96 15.06 -11.63
CA GLU A 55 6.55 14.68 -11.76
C GLU A 55 5.99 14.09 -10.45
N ALA A 56 6.78 13.27 -9.76
CA ALA A 56 6.39 12.67 -8.48
C ALA A 56 6.20 13.73 -7.39
N LEU A 57 7.05 14.78 -7.38
CA LEU A 57 6.94 15.89 -6.44
C LEU A 57 5.64 16.67 -6.61
N GLU A 58 5.19 16.89 -7.85
CA GLU A 58 3.90 17.53 -8.13
C GLU A 58 2.72 16.69 -7.61
N ILE A 59 2.77 15.38 -7.82
CA ILE A 59 1.74 14.44 -7.34
C ILE A 59 1.69 14.42 -5.81
N LEU A 60 2.84 14.31 -5.15
CA LEU A 60 2.94 14.29 -3.67
C LEU A 60 2.41 15.59 -3.06
N LYS A 61 2.71 16.74 -3.67
CA LYS A 61 2.17 18.03 -3.24
C LYS A 61 0.66 18.08 -3.40
N ALA A 62 0.15 17.70 -4.58
CA ALA A 62 -1.28 17.69 -4.84
C ALA A 62 -2.05 16.77 -3.88
N ALA A 63 -1.49 15.59 -3.59
CA ALA A 63 -2.05 14.62 -2.64
C ALA A 63 -2.13 15.21 -1.22
N TYR A 64 -1.03 15.76 -0.71
CA TYR A 64 -0.99 16.37 0.62
C TYR A 64 -1.96 17.53 0.75
N ASP A 65 -2.02 18.42 -0.26
CA ASP A 65 -2.90 19.59 -0.26
C ASP A 65 -4.37 19.23 -0.19
N ARG A 66 -4.74 18.03 -0.66
CA ARG A 66 -6.12 17.51 -0.63
C ARG A 66 -6.41 16.61 0.57
N GLY A 67 -5.44 16.46 1.47
CA GLY A 67 -5.56 15.66 2.69
C GLY A 67 -5.14 14.20 2.56
N ILE A 68 -4.65 13.75 1.39
CA ILE A 68 -4.03 12.42 1.24
C ILE A 68 -2.63 12.49 1.86
N ASN A 69 -2.58 12.23 3.17
CA ASN A 69 -1.39 12.36 4.00
C ASN A 69 -0.81 11.01 4.44
N THR A 70 -1.38 9.88 3.99
CA THR A 70 -0.82 8.54 4.21
C THR A 70 -0.14 8.07 2.93
N TRP A 71 1.18 7.90 2.98
CA TRP A 71 2.02 7.53 1.84
C TRP A 71 2.69 6.20 2.10
N ASP A 72 2.48 5.24 1.20
CA ASP A 72 3.04 3.90 1.23
C ASP A 72 4.15 3.73 0.19
N THR A 73 5.35 3.41 0.66
CA THR A 73 6.51 3.07 -0.16
C THR A 73 7.13 1.75 0.31
N ALA A 74 8.33 1.40 -0.15
CA ALA A 74 9.12 0.27 0.32
C ALA A 74 10.60 0.54 0.09
N ASN A 75 11.46 -0.06 0.92
CA ASN A 75 12.92 0.01 0.77
C ASN A 75 13.41 -0.31 -0.65
N MET A 76 12.76 -1.27 -1.32
CA MET A 76 13.15 -1.74 -2.66
C MET A 76 12.58 -0.91 -3.82
N TYR A 77 11.57 -0.05 -3.60
CA TYR A 77 10.91 0.67 -4.71
C TYR A 77 11.91 1.57 -5.43
N SER A 78 12.20 1.21 -6.69
CA SER A 78 13.34 1.74 -7.47
C SER A 78 14.65 1.77 -6.67
N ASN A 79 14.98 0.64 -6.02
CA ASN A 79 16.13 0.46 -5.12
C ASN A 79 16.30 1.60 -4.09
N GLY A 80 15.19 2.09 -3.54
CA GLY A 80 15.17 3.11 -2.49
C GLY A 80 14.93 4.53 -2.99
N ILE A 81 15.01 4.80 -4.30
CA ILE A 81 14.77 6.15 -4.85
C ILE A 81 13.37 6.65 -4.51
N SER A 82 12.36 5.77 -4.43
CA SER A 82 11.00 6.18 -4.00
C SER A 82 11.02 6.84 -2.61
N GLU A 83 11.76 6.28 -1.65
CA GLU A 83 11.91 6.86 -0.30
C GLU A 83 12.66 8.20 -0.34
N GLU A 84 13.67 8.32 -1.18
CA GLU A 84 14.42 9.58 -1.37
C GLU A 84 13.53 10.69 -1.92
N ILE A 85 12.70 10.38 -2.93
CA ILE A 85 11.73 11.33 -3.50
C ILE A 85 10.74 11.80 -2.44
N LEU A 86 10.22 10.89 -1.61
CA LEU A 86 9.33 11.24 -0.50
C LEU A 86 10.03 12.16 0.51
N GLY A 87 11.27 11.83 0.91
CA GLY A 87 12.07 12.67 1.80
C GLY A 87 12.34 14.07 1.23
N LYS A 88 12.62 14.15 -0.07
CA LYS A 88 12.78 15.42 -0.81
C LYS A 88 11.48 16.21 -0.86
N ALA A 89 10.33 15.58 -1.09
CA ALA A 89 9.02 16.24 -1.10
C ALA A 89 8.72 16.92 0.24
N ILE A 90 8.96 16.20 1.34
CA ILE A 90 8.75 16.72 2.70
C ILE A 90 9.55 17.99 2.93
N LYS A 91 10.84 17.97 2.55
CA LYS A 91 11.75 19.12 2.69
C LYS A 91 11.37 20.27 1.74
N LYS A 92 11.18 19.98 0.44
CA LYS A 92 10.90 20.96 -0.62
C LYS A 92 9.62 21.75 -0.34
N PHE A 93 8.57 21.08 0.15
CA PHE A 93 7.27 21.70 0.40
C PHE A 93 7.05 22.08 1.88
N ASN A 94 8.08 21.96 2.71
CA ASN A 94 8.03 22.24 4.15
C ASN A 94 6.84 21.55 4.84
N ILE A 95 6.58 20.29 4.50
CA ILE A 95 5.48 19.52 5.07
C ILE A 95 5.89 19.13 6.49
N PRO A 96 5.13 19.52 7.53
CA PRO A 96 5.45 19.11 8.89
C PRO A 96 5.36 17.59 9.01
N ARG A 97 6.48 16.94 9.35
CA ARG A 97 6.59 15.47 9.36
C ARG A 97 5.48 14.77 10.16
N HIS A 98 5.03 15.37 11.25
CA HIS A 98 3.96 14.83 12.11
C HIS A 98 2.55 14.87 11.48
N LYS A 99 2.36 15.58 10.36
CA LYS A 99 1.10 15.63 9.59
C LYS A 99 0.99 14.52 8.54
N LEU A 100 2.06 13.77 8.32
CA LEU A 100 2.11 12.63 7.42
C LEU A 100 2.11 11.32 8.22
N VAL A 101 1.50 10.30 7.63
CA VAL A 101 1.69 8.90 8.01
C VAL A 101 2.55 8.24 6.92
N LEU A 102 3.80 7.95 7.23
CA LEU A 102 4.71 7.28 6.31
C LEU A 102 4.75 5.78 6.59
N MET A 103 4.46 5.01 5.55
CA MET A 103 4.54 3.55 5.57
C MET A 103 5.67 3.12 4.65
N THR A 104 6.57 2.28 5.16
CA THR A 104 7.60 1.63 4.33
C THR A 104 7.72 0.15 4.69
N LYS A 105 8.58 -0.57 3.98
CA LYS A 105 8.71 -2.02 4.09
C LYS A 105 10.17 -2.44 4.19
N CYS A 106 10.41 -3.58 4.85
CA CYS A 106 11.68 -4.30 4.87
C CYS A 106 11.47 -5.75 4.39
N SER A 107 12.56 -6.49 4.18
CA SER A 107 12.70 -7.90 3.73
C SER A 107 13.29 -8.10 2.34
N VAL A 108 12.96 -7.22 1.39
CA VAL A 108 13.49 -7.34 0.02
C VAL A 108 14.87 -6.71 -0.06
N PHE A 109 15.80 -7.40 -0.73
CA PHE A 109 17.13 -6.87 -1.01
C PHE A 109 17.07 -5.57 -1.82
N VAL A 110 17.95 -4.62 -1.50
CA VAL A 110 18.11 -3.35 -2.21
C VAL A 110 19.48 -3.35 -2.85
N GLY A 111 19.55 -3.30 -4.18
CA GLY A 111 20.81 -3.24 -4.92
C GLY A 111 21.45 -1.87 -4.83
N GLU A 112 22.79 -1.83 -4.80
CA GLU A 112 23.57 -0.58 -4.89
C GLU A 112 23.43 0.06 -6.28
N ASP A 113 23.33 -0.78 -7.32
CA ASP A 113 23.04 -0.38 -8.69
C ASP A 113 21.57 -0.62 -9.04
N LEU A 114 20.98 0.26 -9.87
CA LEU A 114 19.57 0.16 -10.28
C LEU A 114 19.24 -1.09 -11.10
N GLU A 115 20.23 -1.70 -11.75
CA GLU A 115 20.07 -2.94 -12.50
C GLU A 115 19.99 -4.17 -11.58
N VAL A 116 20.50 -4.06 -10.34
CA VAL A 116 20.43 -5.12 -9.33
C VAL A 116 19.10 -5.03 -8.59
N VAL A 117 18.07 -5.57 -9.21
CA VAL A 117 16.69 -5.55 -8.70
C VAL A 117 16.40 -6.73 -7.76
N GLY A 118 16.08 -6.44 -6.49
CA GLY A 118 15.83 -7.45 -5.44
C GLY A 118 14.84 -8.56 -5.83
N PRO A 119 13.62 -8.25 -6.31
CA PRO A 119 12.67 -9.28 -6.76
C PRO A 119 13.17 -10.19 -7.89
N ALA A 120 14.06 -9.70 -8.75
CA ALA A 120 14.59 -10.48 -9.88
C ALA A 120 15.88 -11.24 -9.53
N HIS A 121 16.71 -10.66 -8.66
CA HIS A 121 18.07 -11.15 -8.40
C HIS A 121 18.28 -11.64 -6.96
N GLY A 122 17.27 -11.60 -6.09
CA GLY A 122 17.40 -11.89 -4.66
C GLY A 122 18.08 -13.21 -4.33
N GLN A 123 17.81 -14.27 -5.10
CA GLN A 123 18.46 -15.58 -4.94
C GLN A 123 19.98 -15.54 -5.21
N TYR A 124 20.43 -14.67 -6.11
CA TYR A 124 21.86 -14.45 -6.41
C TYR A 124 22.48 -13.47 -5.41
N MET A 125 21.73 -12.44 -5.02
CA MET A 125 22.16 -11.49 -3.99
C MET A 125 22.44 -12.20 -2.67
N ALA A 126 21.58 -13.15 -2.27
CA ALA A 126 21.78 -13.97 -1.07
C ALA A 126 23.09 -14.79 -1.08
N GLN A 127 23.69 -15.03 -2.25
CA GLN A 127 24.96 -15.74 -2.41
C GLN A 127 26.17 -14.80 -2.51
N SER A 128 25.94 -13.48 -2.58
CA SER A 128 27.00 -12.48 -2.68
C SER A 128 27.46 -12.03 -1.31
N LYS A 129 28.78 -11.83 -1.15
CA LYS A 129 29.40 -11.25 0.05
C LYS A 129 28.85 -9.85 0.37
N ASP A 130 28.40 -9.11 -0.65
CA ASP A 130 28.01 -7.70 -0.51
C ASP A 130 26.58 -7.54 0.02
N TYR A 131 25.75 -8.57 -0.13
CA TYR A 131 24.34 -8.54 0.29
C TYR A 131 24.03 -9.48 1.47
N VAL A 132 25.05 -10.06 2.10
CA VAL A 132 24.87 -10.86 3.33
C VAL A 132 24.20 -9.99 4.41
N ASN A 133 23.14 -10.52 5.02
CA ASN A 133 22.32 -9.82 6.02
C ASN A 133 21.63 -8.53 5.50
N GLN A 134 21.39 -8.41 4.19
CA GLN A 134 20.67 -7.27 3.60
C GLN A 134 19.24 -7.59 3.13
N GLY A 135 18.84 -8.86 3.19
CA GLY A 135 17.49 -9.33 2.85
C GLY A 135 16.95 -10.33 3.86
N GLY A 136 15.67 -10.67 3.73
CA GLY A 136 14.93 -11.48 4.69
C GLY A 136 14.54 -10.70 5.95
N LEU A 137 14.07 -11.42 6.96
CA LEU A 137 13.55 -10.88 8.21
C LEU A 137 14.42 -11.22 9.43
N SER A 138 15.70 -11.56 9.21
CA SER A 138 16.67 -11.65 10.29
C SER A 138 16.80 -10.30 10.99
N ARG A 139 17.18 -10.32 12.27
CA ARG A 139 17.34 -9.08 13.05
C ARG A 139 18.29 -8.10 12.36
N ALA A 140 19.42 -8.59 11.85
CA ALA A 140 20.40 -7.75 11.18
C ALA A 140 19.83 -7.10 9.91
N ALA A 141 19.13 -7.88 9.07
CA ALA A 141 18.52 -7.36 7.85
C ALA A 141 17.43 -6.33 8.13
N ILE A 142 16.57 -6.59 9.12
CA ILE A 142 15.52 -5.65 9.53
C ILE A 142 16.13 -4.32 9.99
N PHE A 143 17.13 -4.37 10.88
CA PHE A 143 17.76 -3.15 11.40
C PHE A 143 18.48 -2.37 10.31
N ASN A 144 19.27 -3.04 9.45
CA ASN A 144 19.95 -2.41 8.32
C ASN A 144 18.96 -1.73 7.36
N ALA A 145 17.87 -2.42 7.00
CA ALA A 145 16.85 -1.87 6.11
C ALA A 145 16.17 -0.64 6.73
N VAL A 146 15.86 -0.66 8.03
CA VAL A 146 15.21 0.44 8.72
C VAL A 146 16.11 1.66 8.83
N GLU A 147 17.39 1.51 9.19
CA GLU A 147 18.33 2.64 9.18
C GLU A 147 18.46 3.25 7.78
N ALA A 148 18.58 2.43 6.75
CA ALA A 148 18.67 2.89 5.37
C ALA A 148 17.41 3.64 4.93
N SER A 149 16.22 3.12 5.26
CA SER A 149 14.94 3.78 4.98
C SER A 149 14.79 5.11 5.72
N LEU A 150 15.15 5.19 7.00
CA LEU A 150 15.12 6.44 7.77
C LEU A 150 16.04 7.51 7.16
N ASN A 151 17.22 7.11 6.70
CA ASN A 151 18.16 7.99 6.02
C ASN A 151 17.59 8.52 4.69
N ARG A 152 17.05 7.64 3.83
CA ARG A 152 16.47 8.04 2.54
C ARG A 152 15.22 8.92 2.71
N LEU A 153 14.34 8.57 3.63
CA LEU A 153 13.15 9.38 3.98
C LEU A 153 13.52 10.69 4.69
N GLY A 154 14.74 10.80 5.24
CA GLY A 154 15.19 11.98 5.97
C GLY A 154 14.39 12.25 7.25
N THR A 155 14.01 11.21 7.98
CA THR A 155 13.19 11.26 9.20
C THR A 155 13.77 10.35 10.28
N THR A 156 13.44 10.60 11.54
CA THR A 156 13.90 9.79 12.69
C THR A 156 12.94 8.66 13.06
N TYR A 157 11.75 8.64 12.47
CA TYR A 157 10.75 7.60 12.70
C TYR A 157 9.92 7.26 11.45
N ILE A 158 9.45 6.02 11.41
CA ILE A 158 8.47 5.46 10.48
C ILE A 158 7.14 5.30 11.24
N ASP A 159 6.02 5.68 10.62
CA ASP A 159 4.72 5.50 11.28
C ASP A 159 4.28 4.05 11.21
N VAL A 160 4.37 3.40 10.05
CA VAL A 160 4.09 1.97 9.90
C VAL A 160 5.22 1.26 9.18
N LEU A 161 5.96 0.39 9.87
CA LEU A 161 6.93 -0.51 9.23
C LEU A 161 6.22 -1.80 8.87
N GLN A 162 6.29 -2.20 7.60
CA GLN A 162 5.70 -3.44 7.12
C GLN A 162 6.78 -4.49 6.82
N ILE A 163 6.58 -5.73 7.24
CA ILE A 163 7.32 -6.84 6.62
C ILE A 163 6.77 -7.07 5.22
N HIS A 164 7.61 -6.95 4.19
CA HIS A 164 7.15 -6.94 2.80
C HIS A 164 6.69 -8.33 2.35
N ARG A 165 7.32 -9.39 2.86
CA ARG A 165 6.94 -10.79 2.64
C ARG A 165 7.23 -11.60 3.90
N TYR A 166 6.63 -12.78 4.01
CA TYR A 166 7.04 -13.77 5.00
C TYR A 166 8.46 -14.27 4.71
N ASP A 167 9.19 -14.64 5.77
CA ASP A 167 10.51 -15.26 5.68
C ASP A 167 10.44 -16.63 6.36
N GLU A 168 10.64 -17.69 5.60
CA GLU A 168 10.60 -19.07 6.10
C GLU A 168 11.91 -19.51 6.77
N TYR A 169 13.00 -18.76 6.60
CA TYR A 169 14.33 -19.11 7.09
C TYR A 169 14.61 -18.52 8.47
N THR A 170 14.07 -17.33 8.77
CA THR A 170 14.24 -16.68 10.06
C THR A 170 13.18 -17.15 11.06
N PRO A 171 13.55 -17.59 12.28
CA PRO A 171 12.58 -17.93 13.32
C PRO A 171 11.59 -16.78 13.58
N PRO A 172 10.27 -17.06 13.69
CA PRO A 172 9.25 -16.06 14.01
C PRO A 172 9.57 -15.23 15.25
N GLU A 173 10.12 -15.84 16.30
CA GLU A 173 10.52 -15.16 17.53
C GLU A 173 11.61 -14.10 17.29
N GLU A 174 12.60 -14.38 16.44
CA GLU A 174 13.66 -13.42 16.12
C GLU A 174 13.08 -12.23 15.36
N THR A 175 12.29 -12.51 14.31
CA THR A 175 11.59 -11.49 13.51
C THR A 175 10.75 -10.58 14.41
N MET A 176 9.86 -11.17 15.22
CA MET A 176 8.93 -10.39 16.05
C MET A 176 9.65 -9.63 17.16
N LYS A 177 10.71 -10.19 17.76
CA LYS A 177 11.52 -9.47 18.74
C LYS A 177 12.25 -8.27 18.11
N ALA A 178 12.82 -8.45 16.91
CA ALA A 178 13.49 -7.36 16.20
C ALA A 178 12.54 -6.20 15.88
N LEU A 179 11.34 -6.51 15.36
CA LEU A 179 10.32 -5.51 15.08
C LEU A 179 9.83 -4.80 16.36
N HIS A 180 9.63 -5.55 17.44
CA HIS A 180 9.25 -4.97 18.73
C HIS A 180 10.33 -4.05 19.30
N ASP A 181 11.61 -4.42 19.20
CA ASP A 181 12.72 -3.57 19.67
C ASP A 181 12.80 -2.24 18.89
N LEU A 182 12.51 -2.26 17.59
CA LEU A 182 12.41 -1.03 16.80
C LEU A 182 11.27 -0.13 17.29
N VAL A 183 10.15 -0.72 17.70
CA VAL A 183 9.05 0.04 18.30
C VAL A 183 9.45 0.62 19.65
N GLN A 184 10.08 -0.18 20.52
CA GLN A 184 10.58 0.27 21.82
C GLN A 184 11.64 1.38 21.68
N SER A 185 12.45 1.34 20.62
CA SER A 185 13.46 2.36 20.34
C SER A 185 12.87 3.69 19.83
N GLY A 186 11.59 3.72 19.46
CA GLY A 186 10.92 4.90 18.89
C GLY A 186 11.17 5.14 17.40
N LYS A 187 11.97 4.29 16.73
CA LYS A 187 12.19 4.37 15.27
C LYS A 187 10.97 3.96 14.45
N VAL A 188 10.09 3.15 15.03
CA VAL A 188 8.85 2.67 14.40
C VAL A 188 7.70 2.88 15.37
N ARG A 189 6.54 3.33 14.89
CA ARG A 189 5.35 3.51 15.75
C ARG A 189 4.40 2.32 15.72
N TYR A 190 4.12 1.81 14.52
CA TYR A 190 3.20 0.70 14.28
C TYR A 190 3.83 -0.33 13.35
N LEU A 191 3.37 -1.58 13.46
CA LEU A 191 3.80 -2.68 12.60
C LEU A 191 2.68 -3.06 11.63
N GLY A 192 3.02 -3.34 10.39
CA GLY A 192 2.16 -4.03 9.43
C GLY A 192 2.85 -5.23 8.81
N ALA A 193 2.10 -6.03 8.06
CA ALA A 193 2.62 -7.13 7.27
C ALA A 193 2.06 -7.05 5.85
N SER A 194 2.72 -7.68 4.90
CA SER A 194 2.27 -7.77 3.51
C SER A 194 2.37 -9.21 3.01
N SER A 195 1.45 -9.56 2.11
CA SER A 195 1.23 -10.86 1.44
C SER A 195 1.97 -12.07 2.03
N MET A 196 1.21 -12.92 2.70
CA MET A 196 1.62 -14.22 3.26
C MET A 196 0.39 -15.08 3.53
N TRP A 197 0.61 -16.34 3.88
CA TRP A 197 -0.49 -17.23 4.27
C TRP A 197 -1.11 -16.79 5.61
N ALA A 198 -2.43 -16.98 5.76
CA ALA A 198 -3.14 -16.62 7.00
C ALA A 198 -2.56 -17.34 8.24
N THR A 199 -2.14 -18.59 8.09
CA THR A 199 -1.49 -19.38 9.15
C THR A 199 -0.14 -18.80 9.57
N GLN A 200 0.66 -18.31 8.62
CA GLN A 200 1.92 -17.64 8.90
C GLN A 200 1.70 -16.34 9.67
N PHE A 201 0.73 -15.52 9.22
CA PHE A 201 0.39 -14.28 9.91
C PHE A 201 -0.16 -14.52 11.33
N ALA A 202 -1.06 -15.49 11.48
CA ALA A 202 -1.60 -15.90 12.77
C ALA A 202 -0.49 -16.38 13.72
N ASN A 203 0.49 -17.14 13.21
CA ASN A 203 1.64 -17.56 13.99
C ASN A 203 2.49 -16.36 14.48
N LEU A 204 2.78 -15.39 13.61
CA LEU A 204 3.52 -14.19 14.00
C LEU A 204 2.77 -13.35 15.05
N GLN A 205 1.44 -13.18 14.88
CA GLN A 205 0.59 -12.51 15.86
C GLN A 205 0.61 -13.24 17.22
N HIS A 206 0.51 -14.57 17.20
CA HIS A 206 0.56 -15.40 18.40
C HIS A 206 1.92 -15.31 19.12
N VAL A 207 3.03 -15.32 18.36
CA VAL A 207 4.38 -15.13 18.89
C VAL A 207 4.51 -13.77 19.57
N ALA A 208 4.00 -12.70 18.97
CA ALA A 208 4.01 -11.40 19.63
C ALA A 208 3.17 -11.39 20.90
N GLU A 209 1.95 -11.93 20.84
CA GLU A 209 1.03 -11.96 21.98
C GLU A 209 1.60 -12.72 23.18
N ARG A 210 2.10 -13.94 22.97
CA ARG A 210 2.60 -14.79 24.05
C ARG A 210 3.82 -14.20 24.76
N ASN A 211 4.58 -13.34 24.08
CA ASN A 211 5.77 -12.69 24.62
C ASN A 211 5.52 -11.24 25.07
N GLY A 212 4.29 -10.73 24.97
CA GLY A 212 3.96 -9.33 25.28
C GLY A 212 4.62 -8.31 24.34
N TRP A 213 4.93 -8.72 23.10
CA TRP A 213 5.53 -7.87 22.08
C TRP A 213 4.48 -7.15 21.22
N THR A 214 4.95 -6.18 20.44
CA THR A 214 4.10 -5.37 19.57
C THR A 214 3.49 -6.24 18.47
N LYS A 215 2.16 -6.25 18.35
CA LYS A 215 1.41 -6.92 17.28
C LYS A 215 1.31 -6.06 16.03
N PHE A 216 1.04 -6.69 14.89
CA PHE A 216 0.70 -6.01 13.65
C PHE A 216 -0.69 -5.39 13.74
N VAL A 217 -0.84 -4.18 13.21
CA VAL A 217 -2.12 -3.45 13.13
C VAL A 217 -2.67 -3.37 11.69
N ALA A 218 -1.87 -3.78 10.70
CA ALA A 218 -2.25 -3.70 9.30
C ALA A 218 -1.75 -4.90 8.48
N MET A 219 -2.55 -5.30 7.49
CA MET A 219 -2.23 -6.29 6.47
C MET A 219 -2.39 -5.67 5.08
N GLN A 220 -1.28 -5.51 4.36
CA GLN A 220 -1.24 -5.08 2.96
C GLN A 220 -1.20 -6.30 2.05
N ASN A 221 -2.37 -6.91 1.83
CA ASN A 221 -2.56 -8.10 1.02
C ASN A 221 -2.96 -7.78 -0.43
N TYR A 222 -2.97 -8.82 -1.29
CA TYR A 222 -3.39 -8.67 -2.68
C TYR A 222 -4.90 -8.87 -2.77
N TYR A 223 -5.67 -7.81 -2.99
CA TYR A 223 -7.13 -7.92 -2.96
C TYR A 223 -7.78 -6.88 -3.87
N ASN A 224 -8.66 -7.33 -4.77
CA ASN A 224 -9.42 -6.52 -5.69
C ASN A 224 -10.59 -7.35 -6.27
N LEU A 225 -11.47 -6.73 -7.05
CA LEU A 225 -12.64 -7.41 -7.64
C LEU A 225 -12.26 -8.67 -8.46
N CYS A 226 -11.10 -8.67 -9.12
CA CYS A 226 -10.62 -9.77 -9.95
C CYS A 226 -9.73 -10.77 -9.19
N TYR A 227 -9.45 -10.56 -7.91
CA TYR A 227 -8.65 -11.46 -7.07
C TYR A 227 -9.11 -11.36 -5.62
N ARG A 228 -9.83 -12.40 -5.15
CA ARG A 228 -10.54 -12.43 -3.87
C ARG A 228 -10.15 -13.61 -2.97
N GLU A 229 -9.02 -14.26 -3.24
CA GLU A 229 -8.60 -15.44 -2.47
C GLU A 229 -8.32 -15.11 -0.98
N GLU A 230 -7.96 -13.86 -0.69
CA GLU A 230 -7.79 -13.35 0.68
C GLU A 230 -9.08 -13.40 1.52
N GLU A 231 -10.28 -13.47 0.90
CA GLU A 231 -11.57 -13.59 1.61
C GLU A 231 -11.78 -14.95 2.30
N ARG A 232 -10.99 -15.97 1.92
CA ARG A 232 -11.10 -17.31 2.51
C ARG A 232 -10.76 -17.29 4.00
N GLU A 233 -9.58 -16.76 4.33
CA GLU A 233 -9.01 -16.85 5.68
C GLU A 233 -8.42 -15.52 6.15
N MET A 234 -7.50 -14.91 5.39
CA MET A 234 -6.73 -13.73 5.84
C MET A 234 -7.62 -12.54 6.21
N ASN A 235 -8.55 -12.17 5.34
CA ASN A 235 -9.45 -11.03 5.61
C ASN A 235 -10.37 -11.31 6.81
N ARG A 236 -10.81 -12.56 7.00
CA ARG A 236 -11.62 -12.96 8.15
C ARG A 236 -10.82 -12.85 9.44
N PHE A 237 -9.62 -13.43 9.46
CA PHE A 237 -8.69 -13.34 10.58
C PHE A 237 -8.37 -11.88 10.93
N CYS A 238 -8.09 -11.04 9.93
CA CYS A 238 -7.82 -9.61 10.15
C CYS A 238 -9.01 -8.91 10.81
N LYS A 239 -10.23 -9.15 10.31
CA LYS A 239 -11.46 -8.57 10.88
C LYS A 239 -11.70 -9.02 12.32
N GLU A 240 -11.53 -10.31 12.61
CA GLU A 240 -11.75 -10.89 13.95
C GLU A 240 -10.70 -10.43 14.98
N THR A 241 -9.46 -10.19 14.53
CA THR A 241 -8.34 -9.80 15.41
C THR A 241 -8.05 -8.30 15.43
N GLY A 242 -8.85 -7.50 14.73
CA GLY A 242 -8.71 -6.03 14.70
C GLY A 242 -7.53 -5.51 13.88
N VAL A 243 -7.08 -6.27 12.87
CA VAL A 243 -6.04 -5.84 11.93
C VAL A 243 -6.69 -5.13 10.73
N GLY A 244 -6.20 -3.94 10.39
CA GLY A 244 -6.70 -3.17 9.24
C GLY A 244 -6.27 -3.79 7.91
N ILE A 245 -7.17 -3.78 6.92
CA ILE A 245 -6.91 -4.36 5.59
C ILE A 245 -6.59 -3.20 4.63
N ILE A 246 -5.37 -3.17 4.08
CA ILE A 246 -4.85 -2.07 3.24
C ILE A 246 -4.33 -2.59 1.89
N PRO A 247 -5.20 -3.07 1.00
CA PRO A 247 -4.78 -3.93 -0.09
C PRO A 247 -4.00 -3.19 -1.18
N TRP A 248 -3.01 -3.89 -1.74
CA TRP A 248 -2.24 -3.42 -2.89
C TRP A 248 -2.82 -3.92 -4.22
N SER A 249 -2.48 -3.23 -5.31
CA SER A 249 -3.07 -3.42 -6.65
C SER A 249 -4.62 -3.45 -6.63
N PRO A 250 -5.27 -2.44 -6.02
CA PRO A 250 -6.74 -2.41 -5.90
C PRO A 250 -7.46 -2.32 -7.25
N LEU A 251 -6.75 -1.88 -8.30
CA LEU A 251 -7.27 -1.74 -9.66
C LEU A 251 -6.81 -2.87 -10.60
N PHE A 252 -6.22 -3.95 -10.06
CA PHE A 252 -5.74 -5.11 -10.82
C PHE A 252 -4.83 -4.72 -12.00
N GLY A 253 -3.73 -4.03 -11.71
CA GLY A 253 -2.84 -3.49 -12.77
C GLY A 253 -3.49 -2.42 -13.66
N GLY A 254 -4.57 -1.79 -13.17
CA GLY A 254 -5.37 -0.80 -13.89
C GLY A 254 -6.47 -1.39 -14.78
N LEU A 255 -6.61 -2.72 -14.85
CA LEU A 255 -7.66 -3.36 -15.65
C LEU A 255 -9.07 -2.91 -15.20
N LEU A 256 -9.27 -2.73 -13.88
CA LEU A 256 -10.53 -2.26 -13.30
C LEU A 256 -10.76 -0.74 -13.46
N ALA A 257 -9.85 -0.02 -14.09
CA ALA A 257 -9.91 1.44 -14.23
C ALA A 257 -10.32 1.90 -15.64
N ARG A 258 -10.57 0.96 -16.57
CA ARG A 258 -10.83 1.26 -17.99
C ARG A 258 -11.65 0.15 -18.66
N PRO A 259 -12.33 0.44 -19.78
CA PRO A 259 -13.03 -0.57 -20.56
C PRO A 259 -12.10 -1.70 -21.01
N PHE A 260 -12.65 -2.90 -21.16
CA PHE A 260 -11.87 -4.06 -21.56
C PHE A 260 -11.27 -3.88 -22.96
N GLY A 261 -10.02 -4.35 -23.15
CA GLY A 261 -9.30 -4.23 -24.43
C GLY A 261 -8.60 -2.87 -24.66
N VAL A 262 -8.87 -1.85 -23.84
CA VAL A 262 -8.19 -0.55 -23.94
C VAL A 262 -6.81 -0.62 -23.26
N GLN A 263 -5.75 -0.24 -23.99
CA GLN A 263 -4.37 -0.21 -23.50
C GLN A 263 -3.71 1.16 -23.78
N GLU A 264 -3.91 2.12 -22.89
CA GLU A 264 -3.45 3.50 -23.11
C GLU A 264 -2.13 3.84 -22.41
N SER A 265 -1.72 3.07 -21.40
CA SER A 265 -0.52 3.35 -20.59
C SER A 265 0.59 2.33 -20.84
N GLU A 266 1.85 2.73 -20.63
CA GLU A 266 3.00 1.80 -20.68
C GLU A 266 2.82 0.63 -19.69
N ARG A 267 2.31 0.91 -18.49
CA ARG A 267 2.02 -0.12 -17.50
C ARG A 267 0.97 -1.13 -17.99
N SER A 268 -0.03 -0.69 -18.75
CA SER A 268 -1.07 -1.60 -19.29
C SER A 268 -0.58 -2.53 -20.41
N LYS A 269 0.59 -2.25 -21.00
CA LYS A 269 1.20 -3.07 -22.04
C LYS A 269 2.07 -4.18 -21.47
N ILE A 270 2.45 -4.09 -20.19
CA ILE A 270 3.33 -5.04 -19.51
C ILE A 270 2.47 -6.03 -18.71
N PRO A 271 2.59 -7.35 -18.96
CA PRO A 271 1.89 -8.36 -18.16
C PRO A 271 2.24 -8.20 -16.67
N SER A 272 1.22 -8.23 -15.80
CA SER A 272 1.46 -8.21 -14.36
C SER A 272 2.21 -9.50 -13.97
N PRO A 273 3.39 -9.41 -13.33
CA PRO A 273 4.11 -10.59 -12.85
C PRO A 273 3.37 -11.31 -11.70
N PHE A 274 2.34 -10.65 -11.13
CA PHE A 274 1.56 -11.12 -9.99
C PHE A 274 0.12 -11.55 -10.38
N GLY A 275 -0.24 -11.46 -11.66
CA GLY A 275 -1.58 -11.78 -12.14
C GLY A 275 -1.64 -13.15 -12.79
N SER A 276 -2.64 -13.96 -12.42
CA SER A 276 -3.15 -15.00 -13.30
C SER A 276 -3.56 -14.37 -14.65
N ALA A 277 -3.43 -15.11 -15.76
CA ALA A 277 -3.96 -14.67 -17.04
C ALA A 277 -5.40 -14.17 -16.89
N VAL A 278 -5.72 -13.07 -17.56
CA VAL A 278 -7.07 -12.48 -17.55
C VAL A 278 -8.06 -13.54 -18.05
N THR A 279 -9.04 -13.86 -17.22
CA THR A 279 -10.06 -14.87 -17.47
C THR A 279 -11.33 -14.25 -18.07
N PRO A 280 -12.22 -15.04 -18.69
CA PRO A 280 -13.53 -14.54 -19.12
C PRO A 280 -14.38 -13.96 -17.97
N ALA A 281 -14.21 -14.49 -16.75
CA ALA A 281 -14.83 -13.94 -15.55
C ALA A 281 -14.31 -12.53 -15.22
N ASP A 282 -13.00 -12.29 -15.37
CA ASP A 282 -12.40 -10.96 -15.17
C ASP A 282 -12.95 -9.95 -16.19
N GLU A 283 -13.07 -10.35 -17.46
CA GLU A 283 -13.70 -9.52 -18.48
C GLU A 283 -15.14 -9.16 -18.10
N GLN A 284 -15.92 -10.13 -17.62
CA GLN A 284 -17.28 -9.88 -17.18
C GLN A 284 -17.33 -8.92 -15.97
N ILE A 285 -16.42 -9.06 -15.01
CA ILE A 285 -16.29 -8.14 -13.88
C ILE A 285 -15.99 -6.72 -14.36
N VAL A 286 -15.03 -6.55 -15.28
CA VAL A 286 -14.67 -5.24 -15.85
C VAL A 286 -15.88 -4.60 -16.54
N LYS A 287 -16.66 -5.36 -17.31
CA LYS A 287 -17.90 -4.88 -17.95
C LYS A 287 -18.94 -4.45 -16.91
N ARG A 288 -19.09 -5.19 -15.79
CA ARG A 288 -20.01 -4.79 -14.70
C ARG A 288 -19.55 -3.51 -14.01
N VAL A 289 -18.24 -3.35 -13.79
CA VAL A 289 -17.66 -2.10 -13.26
C VAL A 289 -17.96 -0.93 -14.19
N GLU A 290 -17.79 -1.11 -15.51
CA GLU A 290 -18.10 -0.10 -16.51
C GLU A 290 -19.59 0.29 -16.50
N GLU A 291 -20.48 -0.70 -16.44
CA GLU A 291 -21.93 -0.46 -16.39
C GLU A 291 -22.35 0.33 -15.14
N VAL A 292 -21.87 -0.06 -13.96
CA VAL A 292 -22.16 0.65 -12.70
C VAL A 292 -21.58 2.06 -12.73
N ALA A 293 -20.36 2.22 -13.24
CA ALA A 293 -19.73 3.53 -13.41
C ALA A 293 -20.56 4.44 -14.32
N GLY A 294 -21.04 3.92 -15.46
CA GLY A 294 -21.90 4.64 -16.39
C GLY A 294 -23.23 5.06 -15.75
N LYS A 295 -23.91 4.16 -15.04
CA LYS A 295 -25.18 4.44 -14.34
C LYS A 295 -25.04 5.53 -13.27
N LYS A 296 -23.91 5.59 -12.58
CA LYS A 296 -23.65 6.57 -11.50
C LYS A 296 -22.99 7.86 -11.99
N GLY A 297 -22.52 7.91 -13.24
CA GLY A 297 -21.67 9.00 -13.73
C GLY A 297 -20.31 9.06 -13.03
N TRP A 298 -19.78 7.91 -12.60
CA TRP A 298 -18.50 7.80 -11.89
C TRP A 298 -17.40 7.26 -12.81
N LYS A 299 -16.14 7.34 -12.37
CA LYS A 299 -15.04 6.63 -13.03
C LYS A 299 -15.04 5.15 -12.63
N MET A 300 -14.63 4.25 -13.53
CA MET A 300 -14.50 2.82 -13.22
C MET A 300 -13.59 2.55 -12.02
N ALA A 301 -12.46 3.27 -11.94
CA ALA A 301 -11.57 3.20 -10.79
C ALA A 301 -12.29 3.54 -9.47
N GLN A 302 -13.20 4.50 -9.48
CA GLN A 302 -13.96 4.86 -8.28
C GLN A 302 -14.87 3.72 -7.84
N VAL A 303 -15.57 3.04 -8.77
CA VAL A 303 -16.40 1.88 -8.46
C VAL A 303 -15.57 0.75 -7.82
N ALA A 304 -14.42 0.41 -8.40
CA ALA A 304 -13.56 -0.64 -7.86
C ALA A 304 -13.01 -0.31 -6.46
N LEU A 305 -12.64 0.95 -6.21
CA LEU A 305 -12.15 1.40 -4.91
C LEU A 305 -13.27 1.47 -3.85
N LEU A 306 -14.48 1.88 -4.26
CA LEU A 306 -15.65 1.88 -3.38
C LEU A 306 -16.10 0.46 -3.02
N TRP A 307 -15.92 -0.50 -3.91
CA TRP A 307 -16.12 -1.91 -3.58
C TRP A 307 -15.16 -2.34 -2.47
N LEU A 308 -13.85 -2.07 -2.57
CA LEU A 308 -12.92 -2.38 -1.48
C LEU A 308 -13.30 -1.70 -0.16
N ARG A 309 -13.75 -0.44 -0.22
CA ARG A 309 -14.25 0.28 0.96
C ARG A 309 -15.48 -0.40 1.58
N SER A 310 -16.41 -0.94 0.78
CA SER A 310 -17.58 -1.67 1.29
C SER A 310 -17.20 -2.98 1.99
N LYS A 311 -16.03 -3.55 1.65
CA LYS A 311 -15.43 -4.71 2.36
C LYS A 311 -14.65 -4.32 3.62
N GLY A 312 -14.65 -3.03 4.00
CA GLY A 312 -13.93 -2.52 5.16
C GLY A 312 -12.43 -2.31 4.94
N ALA A 313 -11.97 -2.32 3.69
CA ALA A 313 -10.57 -2.13 3.33
C ALA A 313 -10.24 -0.66 3.00
N ILE A 314 -8.99 -0.26 3.19
CA ILE A 314 -8.46 1.06 2.84
C ILE A 314 -7.40 0.88 1.74
N PRO A 315 -7.75 1.01 0.45
CA PRO A 315 -6.86 0.61 -0.64
C PRO A 315 -5.61 1.50 -0.75
N VAL A 316 -4.48 0.87 -1.10
CA VAL A 316 -3.24 1.55 -1.49
C VAL A 316 -3.25 1.78 -3.00
N VAL A 317 -3.44 3.03 -3.39
CA VAL A 317 -3.69 3.42 -4.79
C VAL A 317 -2.47 4.11 -5.38
N GLY A 318 -1.96 3.59 -6.50
CA GLY A 318 -0.94 4.29 -7.28
C GLY A 318 -1.56 5.41 -8.11
N LEU A 319 -1.18 6.66 -7.83
CA LEU A 319 -1.62 7.84 -8.56
C LEU A 319 -0.47 8.36 -9.42
N ASN A 320 -0.67 8.41 -10.73
CA ASN A 320 0.40 8.70 -11.69
C ASN A 320 0.35 10.11 -12.31
N SER A 321 -0.57 10.95 -11.86
CA SER A 321 -0.67 12.35 -12.26
C SER A 321 -1.53 13.11 -11.26
N VAL A 322 -1.45 14.44 -11.28
CA VAL A 322 -2.32 15.31 -10.47
C VAL A 322 -3.81 15.08 -10.80
N SER A 323 -4.15 14.85 -12.06
CA SER A 323 -5.53 14.52 -12.45
C SER A 323 -6.05 13.26 -11.76
N LYS A 324 -5.21 12.22 -11.61
CA LYS A 324 -5.57 11.03 -10.82
C LYS A 324 -5.74 11.31 -9.33
N VAL A 325 -5.04 12.31 -8.79
CA VAL A 325 -5.30 12.80 -7.43
C VAL A 325 -6.70 13.40 -7.33
N GLU A 326 -7.12 14.24 -8.29
CA GLU A 326 -8.49 14.79 -8.30
C GLU A 326 -9.54 13.68 -8.36
N GLU A 327 -9.36 12.71 -9.26
CA GLU A 327 -10.29 11.58 -9.40
C GLU A 327 -10.39 10.74 -8.11
N ALA A 328 -9.28 10.59 -7.37
CA ALA A 328 -9.22 9.81 -6.14
C ALA A 328 -9.94 10.49 -4.97
N VAL A 329 -9.86 11.82 -4.85
CA VAL A 329 -10.48 12.54 -3.72
C VAL A 329 -12.00 12.63 -3.88
N GLU A 330 -12.51 12.53 -5.11
CA GLU A 330 -13.94 12.42 -5.40
C GLU A 330 -14.60 11.13 -4.88
N LEU A 331 -13.84 10.20 -4.29
CA LEU A 331 -14.40 9.03 -3.59
C LEU A 331 -15.20 9.43 -2.35
N ARG A 332 -14.85 10.56 -1.73
CA ARG A 332 -15.49 11.05 -0.51
C ARG A 332 -16.98 11.25 -0.72
N GLY A 333 -17.78 10.69 0.19
CA GLY A 333 -19.24 10.77 0.14
C GLY A 333 -19.93 9.88 -0.91
N LYS A 334 -19.19 9.03 -1.63
CA LYS A 334 -19.76 8.02 -2.53
C LYS A 334 -19.80 6.66 -1.84
N GLU A 335 -20.85 5.89 -2.09
CA GLU A 335 -21.04 4.52 -1.58
C GLU A 335 -21.79 3.66 -2.61
N LEU A 336 -21.44 2.38 -2.69
CA LEU A 336 -22.17 1.38 -3.48
C LEU A 336 -23.30 0.80 -2.63
N SER A 337 -24.43 0.48 -3.26
CA SER A 337 -25.49 -0.28 -2.59
C SER A 337 -25.09 -1.75 -2.40
N ALA A 338 -25.80 -2.47 -1.53
CA ALA A 338 -25.56 -3.90 -1.32
C ALA A 338 -25.77 -4.70 -2.61
N GLU A 339 -26.80 -4.34 -3.39
CA GLU A 339 -27.11 -4.97 -4.68
C GLU A 339 -26.02 -4.70 -5.72
N GLU A 340 -25.44 -3.49 -5.72
CA GLU A 340 -24.32 -3.15 -6.61
C GLU A 340 -23.06 -3.93 -6.24
N VAL A 341 -22.78 -4.11 -4.96
CA VAL A 341 -21.67 -4.94 -4.48
C VAL A 341 -21.86 -6.39 -4.92
N GLU A 342 -23.04 -6.97 -4.68
CA GLU A 342 -23.36 -8.35 -5.10
C GLU A 342 -23.29 -8.50 -6.63
N TYR A 343 -23.78 -7.50 -7.37
CA TYR A 343 -23.69 -7.48 -8.83
C TYR A 343 -22.25 -7.51 -9.31
N LEU A 344 -21.36 -6.69 -8.76
CA LEU A 344 -19.95 -6.67 -9.16
C LEU A 344 -19.25 -8.00 -8.84
N GLU A 345 -19.63 -8.65 -7.75
CA GLU A 345 -19.03 -9.88 -7.25
C GLU A 345 -19.49 -11.15 -8.00
N GLY A 346 -20.71 -11.14 -8.55
CA GLY A 346 -21.38 -12.33 -9.08
C GLY A 346 -20.59 -13.17 -10.11
N PRO A 347 -19.80 -12.60 -11.04
CA PRO A 347 -19.05 -13.39 -12.01
C PRO A 347 -17.78 -14.03 -11.45
N TYR A 348 -17.38 -13.72 -10.21
CA TYR A 348 -16.09 -14.15 -9.68
C TYR A 348 -15.97 -15.68 -9.64
N ILE A 349 -14.82 -16.17 -10.08
CA ILE A 349 -14.43 -17.58 -9.95
C ILE A 349 -13.15 -17.68 -9.13
N PRO A 350 -12.98 -18.75 -8.32
CA PRO A 350 -11.73 -19.00 -7.61
C PRO A 350 -10.49 -19.00 -8.50
N LYS A 351 -9.38 -18.49 -7.96
CA LYS A 351 -8.09 -18.37 -8.64
C LYS A 351 -6.97 -19.05 -7.87
N PRO A 352 -5.88 -19.44 -8.54
CA PRO A 352 -4.63 -19.78 -7.86
C PRO A 352 -4.18 -18.63 -6.96
N VAL A 353 -3.61 -18.97 -5.81
CA VAL A 353 -3.05 -17.98 -4.90
C VAL A 353 -1.86 -17.29 -5.57
N ALA A 354 -1.75 -15.98 -5.40
CA ALA A 354 -0.75 -15.14 -6.05
C ALA A 354 -0.19 -14.13 -5.04
N GLY A 355 1.10 -13.81 -5.18
CA GLY A 355 1.77 -12.82 -4.34
C GLY A 355 2.27 -13.36 -2.99
N HIS A 356 1.97 -14.62 -2.66
CA HIS A 356 2.57 -15.34 -1.53
C HIS A 356 3.79 -16.07 -2.11
N PHE A 357 4.99 -15.66 -1.71
CA PHE A 357 6.26 -16.15 -2.25
C PHE A 357 7.01 -16.96 -1.23
#